data_AF-A0A537QMV7-F1
#
_entry.id   AF-A0A537QMV7-F1
#
_cell.length_a   1.000
_cell.length_b   1.000
_cell.length_c   1.000
_cell.angle_alpha   90.00
_cell.angle_beta   90.00
_cell.angle_gamma   90.00
#
_symmetry.space_group_name_H-M   'P 1'
#
loop_
_entity.id
_entity.type
_entity.pdbx_description
1 polymer ?
#
loop_
_entity_poly.entity_id
_entity_poly.type
_entity_poly.pdbx_seq_one_letter_code
_entity_poly.pdbx_strand_id
1 'polypeptide(L)'
;MSLEARSDSPRRNLVGLSRAEIAAEMAGFGAEPFRARQLWHWIYHRGATDFAAMTNLAKGFRQQLAEAYELRRPEVSHALASADGTRKWLLRFDDGQEVETVHIPESDRGTLCVSSQVGCTLTCTFCHTGTQRLVRNLTAAEIVSQIMIARDALGEWPSPQDDRMLTNIVLMGMGEPLYNFDNVAAAMKIAMDPEGLAVSRRKITLSTSGVVPMIARCGAELGVNLAISLHAVTDELRNTLVPL
;
A
#
# COMPACT_ATOMS: atom_id res chain seq x y z
N MET A 1 -5.44 -10.47 -43.14
CA MET A 1 -4.89 -11.27 -42.03
C MET A 1 -5.22 -10.50 -40.76
N SER A 2 -6.12 -11.07 -39.96
CA SER A 2 -6.97 -10.36 -39.01
C SER A 2 -6.19 -9.66 -37.91
N LEU A 3 -6.40 -8.34 -37.79
CA LEU A 3 -6.12 -7.59 -36.57
C LEU A 3 -7.17 -8.01 -35.54
N GLU A 4 -6.82 -8.92 -34.66
CA GLU A 4 -7.65 -9.25 -33.50
C GLU A 4 -7.75 -8.02 -32.61
N ALA A 5 -8.99 -7.59 -32.39
CA ALA A 5 -9.34 -6.51 -31.50
C ALA A 5 -8.82 -6.84 -30.08
N ARG A 6 -7.88 -6.05 -29.58
CA ARG A 6 -7.54 -6.05 -28.16
C ARG A 6 -8.80 -5.74 -27.37
N SER A 7 -9.18 -6.64 -26.47
CA SER A 7 -10.23 -6.43 -25.48
C SER A 7 -9.98 -5.13 -24.72
N ASP A 8 -10.88 -4.17 -24.87
CA ASP A 8 -10.81 -2.80 -24.30
C ASP A 8 -11.24 -2.75 -22.82
N SER A 9 -11.36 -3.91 -22.17
CA SER A 9 -11.59 -3.99 -20.72
C SER A 9 -10.26 -3.89 -19.96
N PRO A 10 -10.17 -3.05 -18.91
CA PRO A 10 -8.96 -2.97 -18.12
C PRO A 10 -8.64 -4.34 -17.52
N ARG A 11 -7.42 -4.84 -17.77
CA ARG A 11 -6.93 -6.11 -17.19
C ARG A 11 -6.96 -6.00 -15.68
N ARG A 12 -7.29 -7.09 -15.01
CA ARG A 12 -7.31 -7.11 -13.55
C ARG A 12 -5.88 -6.98 -13.01
N ASN A 13 -5.69 -6.06 -12.07
CA ASN A 13 -4.41 -5.91 -11.37
C ASN A 13 -4.29 -6.97 -10.26
N LEU A 14 -3.18 -7.71 -10.23
CA LEU A 14 -2.90 -8.67 -9.15
C LEU A 14 -2.27 -8.00 -7.91
N VAL A 15 -1.70 -6.80 -8.05
CA VAL A 15 -1.23 -6.01 -6.91
C VAL A 15 -2.43 -5.59 -6.07
N GLY A 16 -2.33 -5.73 -4.76
CA GLY A 16 -3.42 -5.45 -3.81
C GLY A 16 -4.36 -6.63 -3.53
N LEU A 17 -4.24 -7.73 -4.29
CA LEU A 17 -4.95 -8.96 -3.96
C LEU A 17 -4.23 -9.71 -2.85
N SER A 18 -5.00 -10.30 -1.94
CA SER A 18 -4.52 -11.25 -0.93
C SER A 18 -4.07 -12.56 -1.58
N ARG A 19 -3.34 -13.37 -0.82
CA ARG A 19 -2.86 -14.67 -1.30
C ARG A 19 -4.01 -15.61 -1.66
N ALA A 20 -5.11 -15.53 -0.91
CA ALA A 20 -6.33 -16.29 -1.19
C ALA A 20 -7.01 -15.82 -2.48
N GLU A 21 -7.07 -14.51 -2.73
CA GLU A 21 -7.62 -13.96 -3.98
C GLU A 21 -6.74 -14.32 -5.18
N ILE A 22 -5.40 -14.23 -5.06
CA ILE A 22 -4.50 -14.69 -6.13
C ILE A 22 -4.67 -16.19 -6.39
N ALA A 23 -4.89 -17.01 -5.35
CA ALA A 23 -5.19 -18.42 -5.52
C ALA A 23 -6.53 -18.66 -6.25
N ALA A 24 -7.56 -17.87 -5.93
CA ALA A 24 -8.85 -17.93 -6.61
C ALA A 24 -8.73 -17.52 -8.09
N GLU A 25 -7.99 -16.46 -8.39
CA GLU A 25 -7.69 -16.05 -9.77
C GLU A 25 -7.00 -17.16 -10.55
N MET A 26 -5.97 -17.77 -9.96
CA MET A 26 -5.24 -18.87 -10.61
C MET A 26 -6.11 -20.10 -10.83
N ALA A 27 -6.98 -20.45 -9.88
CA ALA A 27 -7.94 -21.54 -10.05
C ALA A 27 -8.94 -21.25 -11.16
N GLY A 28 -9.49 -20.04 -11.22
CA GLY A 28 -10.37 -19.60 -12.31
C GLY A 28 -9.68 -19.57 -13.67
N PHE A 29 -8.37 -19.34 -13.68
CA PHE A 29 -7.51 -19.40 -14.86
C PHE A 29 -7.12 -20.83 -15.28
N GLY A 30 -7.56 -21.87 -14.54
CA GLY A 30 -7.20 -23.26 -14.80
C GLY A 30 -5.76 -23.62 -14.44
N ALA A 31 -5.09 -22.81 -13.61
CA ALA A 31 -3.71 -23.03 -13.20
C ALA A 31 -3.62 -23.85 -11.91
N GLU A 32 -2.54 -24.63 -11.80
CA GLU A 32 -2.24 -25.43 -10.61
C GLU A 32 -2.06 -24.57 -9.36
N PRO A 33 -2.47 -25.02 -8.16
CA PRO A 33 -2.45 -24.22 -6.92
C PRO A 33 -1.09 -23.63 -6.56
N PHE A 34 0.02 -24.28 -6.94
CA PHE A 34 1.36 -23.77 -6.66
C PHE A 34 1.71 -22.51 -7.48
N ARG A 35 1.03 -22.25 -8.60
CA ARG A 35 1.23 -21.03 -9.40
C ARG A 35 0.89 -19.77 -8.64
N ALA A 36 -0.15 -19.82 -7.80
CA ALA A 36 -0.51 -18.72 -6.92
C ALA A 36 0.62 -18.35 -5.96
N ARG A 37 1.31 -19.36 -5.38
CA ARG A 37 2.49 -19.13 -4.52
C ARG A 37 3.66 -18.54 -5.30
N GLN A 38 3.89 -19.00 -6.52
CA GLN A 38 4.95 -18.43 -7.37
C GLN A 38 4.66 -16.96 -7.70
N LEU A 39 3.43 -16.63 -8.10
CA LEU A 39 3.01 -15.26 -8.38
C LEU A 39 3.13 -14.38 -7.13
N TRP A 40 2.61 -14.83 -5.99
CA TRP A 40 2.74 -14.13 -4.71
C TRP A 40 4.19 -13.75 -4.42
N HIS A 41 5.09 -14.72 -4.52
CA HIS A 41 6.51 -14.51 -4.28
C HIS A 41 7.13 -13.54 -5.30
N TRP A 42 6.80 -13.65 -6.59
CA TRP A 42 7.31 -12.70 -7.59
C TRP A 42 6.83 -11.27 -7.34
N ILE A 43 5.56 -11.09 -6.99
CA ILE A 43 4.96 -9.77 -6.79
C ILE A 43 5.50 -9.14 -5.52
N TYR A 44 5.40 -9.84 -4.38
CA TYR A 44 5.61 -9.24 -3.06
C TYR A 44 6.95 -9.56 -2.41
N HIS A 45 7.65 -10.62 -2.83
CA HIS A 45 9.01 -10.87 -2.34
C HIS A 45 10.05 -10.34 -3.32
N ARG A 46 9.85 -10.49 -4.64
CA ARG A 46 10.83 -10.07 -5.66
C ARG A 46 10.54 -8.71 -6.30
N GLY A 47 9.37 -8.13 -6.03
CA GLY A 47 9.02 -6.82 -6.56
C GLY A 47 8.83 -6.79 -8.08
N ALA A 48 8.44 -7.90 -8.71
CA ALA A 48 8.22 -7.94 -10.16
C ALA A 48 7.09 -6.98 -10.59
N THR A 49 7.32 -6.29 -11.70
CA THR A 49 6.36 -5.43 -12.40
C THR A 49 5.97 -5.97 -13.78
N ASP A 50 6.61 -7.06 -14.21
CA ASP A 50 6.36 -7.72 -15.50
C ASP A 50 6.38 -9.25 -15.32
N PHE A 51 5.37 -9.92 -15.88
CA PHE A 51 5.30 -11.38 -15.94
C PHE A 51 6.47 -12.00 -16.72
N ALA A 52 7.04 -11.28 -17.68
CA ALA A 52 8.22 -11.72 -18.42
C ALA A 52 9.42 -12.01 -17.50
N ALA A 53 9.55 -11.29 -16.38
CA ALA A 53 10.64 -11.48 -15.41
C ALA A 53 10.55 -12.80 -14.64
N MET A 54 9.39 -13.49 -14.66
CA MET A 54 9.13 -14.66 -13.83
C MET A 54 9.72 -15.94 -14.42
N THR A 55 11.05 -16.08 -14.38
CA THR A 55 11.80 -17.13 -15.10
C THR A 55 11.47 -18.58 -14.71
N ASN A 56 10.87 -18.80 -13.53
CA ASN A 56 10.39 -20.12 -13.09
C ASN A 56 8.97 -20.46 -13.59
N LEU A 57 8.38 -19.60 -14.44
CA LEU A 57 7.12 -19.82 -15.14
C LEU A 57 7.38 -20.12 -16.62
N ALA A 58 6.66 -21.10 -17.17
CA ALA A 58 6.76 -21.44 -18.58
C ALA A 58 6.42 -20.22 -19.46
N LYS A 59 7.09 -20.08 -20.60
CA LYS A 59 6.92 -18.91 -21.50
C LYS A 59 5.46 -18.70 -21.91
N GLY A 60 4.76 -19.76 -22.29
CA GLY A 60 3.33 -19.67 -22.66
C GLY A 60 2.46 -19.19 -21.51
N PHE A 61 2.72 -19.65 -20.28
CA PHE A 61 1.98 -19.20 -19.10
C PHE A 61 2.23 -17.73 -18.78
N ARG A 62 3.46 -17.22 -18.93
CA ARG A 62 3.77 -15.79 -18.78
C ARG A 62 3.01 -14.93 -19.79
N GLN A 63 2.86 -15.39 -21.02
CA GLN A 63 2.10 -14.68 -22.07
C GLN A 63 0.61 -14.64 -21.73
N GLN A 64 0.03 -15.79 -21.36
CA GLN A 64 -1.36 -15.90 -20.92
C GLN A 64 -1.65 -14.96 -19.72
N LEU A 65 -0.76 -14.91 -18.73
CA LEU A 65 -0.88 -13.98 -17.60
C LEU A 65 -0.84 -12.52 -18.05
N ALA A 66 0.07 -12.16 -18.96
CA ALA A 66 0.17 -10.80 -19.47
C ALA A 66 -1.03 -10.37 -20.33
N GLU A 67 -1.76 -11.32 -20.93
CA GLU A 67 -3.00 -11.04 -21.66
C GLU A 67 -4.18 -10.79 -20.71
N ALA A 68 -4.28 -11.54 -19.61
CA ALA A 68 -5.43 -11.48 -18.69
C ALA A 68 -5.25 -10.50 -17.53
N TYR A 69 -4.01 -10.29 -17.08
CA TYR A 69 -3.69 -9.58 -15.84
C TYR A 69 -2.63 -8.50 -16.04
N GLU A 70 -2.46 -7.68 -15.02
CA GLU A 70 -1.36 -6.73 -14.90
C GLU A 70 -0.80 -6.65 -13.48
N LEU A 71 0.40 -6.07 -13.36
CA LEU A 71 1.09 -5.81 -12.10
C LEU A 71 1.31 -4.30 -11.91
N ARG A 72 0.25 -3.53 -12.15
CA ARG A 72 0.33 -2.07 -12.21
C ARG A 72 0.58 -1.49 -10.82
N ARG A 73 1.46 -0.50 -10.76
CA ARG A 73 1.71 0.38 -9.61
C ARG A 73 1.47 1.83 -10.06
N PRO A 74 1.14 2.76 -9.16
CA PRO A 74 0.93 4.16 -9.52
C PRO A 74 2.21 4.79 -10.07
N GLU A 75 2.03 5.84 -10.88
CA GLU A 75 3.12 6.64 -11.42
C GLU A 75 3.76 7.45 -10.28
N VAL A 76 5.09 7.52 -10.22
CA VAL A 76 5.78 8.50 -9.38
C VAL A 76 5.88 9.80 -10.16
N SER A 77 4.93 10.71 -9.96
CA SER A 77 4.89 11.97 -10.72
C SER A 77 5.99 12.93 -10.29
N HIS A 78 6.37 12.90 -9.00
CA HIS A 78 7.49 13.65 -8.45
C HIS A 78 8.24 12.83 -7.39
N ALA A 79 9.56 12.96 -7.37
CA ALA A 79 10.43 12.39 -6.34
C ALA A 79 11.36 13.49 -5.80
N LEU A 80 11.35 13.68 -4.49
CA LEU A 80 12.13 14.68 -3.78
C LEU A 80 13.05 13.98 -2.79
N ALA A 81 14.28 14.45 -2.69
CA ALA A 81 15.27 13.98 -1.72
C ALA A 81 15.74 15.16 -0.86
N SER A 82 15.70 14.97 0.46
CA SER A 82 16.23 15.90 1.45
C SER A 82 17.72 15.60 1.73
N ALA A 83 18.44 16.59 2.26
CA ALA A 83 19.83 16.44 2.68
C ALA A 83 20.01 15.49 3.88
N ASP A 84 18.96 15.32 4.70
CA ASP A 84 18.93 14.35 5.81
C ASP A 84 18.63 12.90 5.36
N GLY A 85 18.48 12.68 4.04
CA GLY A 85 18.17 11.38 3.46
C GLY A 85 16.68 11.08 3.31
N THR A 86 15.79 11.91 3.88
CA THR A 86 14.33 11.77 3.71
C THR A 86 13.98 11.81 2.22
N ARG A 87 13.15 10.86 1.78
CA ARG A 87 12.65 10.79 0.41
C ARG A 87 11.14 10.94 0.41
N LYS A 88 10.63 11.82 -0.43
CA LYS A 88 9.19 12.06 -0.61
C LYS A 88 8.81 11.79 -2.05
N TRP A 89 7.75 11.01 -2.23
CA TRP A 89 7.18 10.69 -3.53
C TRP A 89 5.75 11.19 -3.61
N LEU A 90 5.41 11.79 -4.74
CA LEU A 90 4.04 12.08 -5.13
C LEU A 90 3.60 11.00 -6.11
N LEU A 91 2.59 10.23 -5.73
CA LEU A 91 2.10 9.09 -6.49
C LEU A 91 0.79 9.44 -7.17
N ARG A 92 0.75 9.31 -8.49
CA ARG A 92 -0.44 9.57 -9.31
C ARG A 92 -1.14 8.27 -9.68
N PHE A 93 -2.45 8.26 -9.47
CA PHE A 93 -3.33 7.14 -9.80
C PHE A 93 -4.02 7.33 -11.15
N ASP A 94 -4.68 6.28 -11.65
CA ASP A 94 -5.34 6.28 -12.97
C ASP A 94 -6.45 7.34 -13.10
N ASP A 95 -7.02 7.79 -11.98
CA ASP A 95 -8.02 8.87 -11.93
C ASP A 95 -7.41 10.28 -11.84
N GLY A 96 -6.09 10.38 -11.99
CA GLY A 96 -5.34 11.64 -11.96
C GLY A 96 -5.14 12.23 -10.56
N GLN A 97 -5.69 11.61 -9.51
CA GLN A 97 -5.47 12.04 -8.14
C GLN A 97 -4.08 11.65 -7.67
N GLU A 98 -3.56 12.40 -6.70
CA GLU A 98 -2.22 12.20 -6.17
C GLU A 98 -2.22 12.07 -4.64
N VAL A 99 -1.32 11.25 -4.12
CA VAL A 99 -1.03 11.17 -2.68
C VAL A 99 0.45 11.18 -2.41
N GLU A 100 0.81 11.58 -1.19
CA GLU A 100 2.19 11.59 -0.74
C GLU A 100 2.58 10.28 -0.05
N THR A 101 3.83 9.87 -0.26
CA THR A 101 4.49 8.80 0.48
C THR A 101 5.87 9.29 0.89
N VAL A 102 6.27 9.08 2.14
CA VAL A 102 7.54 9.62 2.66
C VAL A 102 8.32 8.53 3.36
N HIS A 103 9.56 8.29 2.94
CA HIS A 103 10.53 7.47 3.67
C HIS A 103 11.46 8.37 4.48
N ILE A 104 11.55 8.09 5.77
CA ILE A 104 12.34 8.84 6.75
C ILE A 104 13.42 7.88 7.28
N PRO A 105 14.68 7.99 6.84
CA PRO A 105 15.76 7.19 7.35
C PRO A 105 16.23 7.70 8.72
N GLU A 106 16.60 6.77 9.58
CA GLU A 106 17.28 7.01 10.86
C GLU A 106 18.48 6.07 10.96
N SER A 107 19.29 6.17 12.02
CA SER A 107 20.52 5.40 12.14
C SER A 107 20.31 3.89 12.23
N ASP A 108 19.19 3.44 12.80
CA ASP A 108 18.89 2.02 13.07
C ASP A 108 17.57 1.53 12.44
N ARG A 109 16.85 2.40 11.73
CA ARG A 109 15.56 2.10 11.13
C ARG A 109 15.25 3.04 9.97
N GLY A 110 14.29 2.67 9.15
CA GLY A 110 13.65 3.62 8.25
C GLY A 110 12.14 3.45 8.27
N THR A 111 11.46 4.58 8.40
CA THR A 111 10.02 4.64 8.56
C THR A 111 9.37 5.11 7.27
N LEU A 112 8.41 4.33 6.76
CA LEU A 112 7.58 4.73 5.65
C LEU A 112 6.23 5.27 6.13
N CYS A 113 5.96 6.54 5.81
CA CYS A 113 4.68 7.18 6.00
C CYS A 113 3.79 6.93 4.77
N VAL A 114 2.66 6.26 4.99
CA VAL A 114 1.73 5.79 3.96
C VAL A 114 0.39 6.50 4.07
N SER A 115 -0.12 6.97 2.94
CA SER A 115 -1.44 7.58 2.79
C SER A 115 -2.55 6.52 2.68
N SER A 116 -3.74 6.86 3.16
CA SER A 116 -4.93 5.98 3.17
C SER A 116 -6.09 6.53 2.34
N GLN A 117 -6.13 7.84 2.07
CA GLN A 117 -7.18 8.49 1.28
C GLN A 117 -6.58 9.61 0.41
N VAL A 118 -7.34 10.03 -0.61
CA VAL A 118 -7.08 11.29 -1.34
C VAL A 118 -7.88 12.38 -0.64
N GLY A 119 -7.20 13.30 0.04
CA GLY A 119 -7.81 14.27 0.95
C GLY A 119 -8.20 13.63 2.30
N CYS A 120 -8.93 14.37 3.14
CA CYS A 120 -9.40 13.88 4.45
C CYS A 120 -10.70 14.59 4.88
N THR A 121 -11.60 13.88 5.57
CA THR A 121 -12.88 14.46 6.06
C THR A 121 -12.76 15.18 7.40
N LEU A 122 -11.69 14.95 8.16
CA LEU A 122 -11.61 15.39 9.56
C LEU A 122 -11.33 16.87 9.75
N THR A 123 -11.00 17.60 8.68
CA THR A 123 -10.82 19.07 8.70
C THR A 123 -9.94 19.62 9.83
N CYS A 124 -8.98 18.83 10.33
CA CYS A 124 -8.08 19.24 11.41
C CYS A 124 -7.37 20.54 11.01
N THR A 125 -7.48 21.58 11.83
CA THR A 125 -7.12 22.95 11.43
C THR A 125 -5.63 23.18 11.23
N PHE A 126 -4.79 22.30 11.80
CA PHE A 126 -3.33 22.30 11.63
C PHE A 126 -2.85 21.39 10.50
N CYS A 127 -3.73 20.60 9.87
CA CYS A 127 -3.37 19.62 8.85
C CYS A 127 -3.57 20.21 7.45
N HIS A 128 -2.53 20.22 6.62
CA HIS A 128 -2.66 20.68 5.23
C HIS A 128 -3.69 19.85 4.46
N THR A 129 -3.68 18.52 4.59
CA THR A 129 -4.70 17.64 3.99
C THR A 129 -6.09 17.89 4.57
N GLY A 130 -6.20 18.37 5.81
CA GLY A 130 -7.47 18.80 6.41
C GLY A 130 -8.10 20.02 5.73
N THR A 131 -7.33 20.80 4.98
CA THR A 131 -7.86 21.89 4.15
C THR A 131 -8.38 21.42 2.78
N GLN A 132 -8.05 20.18 2.40
CA GLN A 132 -8.48 19.56 1.15
C GLN A 132 -9.76 18.76 1.37
N ARG A 133 -10.68 18.76 0.41
CA ARG A 133 -11.86 17.91 0.48
C ARG A 133 -11.46 16.45 0.32
N LEU A 134 -12.13 15.54 1.06
CA LEU A 134 -12.05 14.12 0.75
C LEU A 134 -12.57 13.90 -0.68
N VAL A 135 -11.76 13.25 -1.50
CA VAL A 135 -12.14 12.83 -2.85
C VAL A 135 -12.59 11.38 -2.83
N ARG A 136 -11.73 10.48 -2.32
CA ARG A 136 -12.04 9.04 -2.21
C ARG A 136 -11.08 8.31 -1.27
N ASN A 137 -11.48 7.09 -0.94
CA ASN A 137 -10.61 6.09 -0.33
C ASN A 137 -9.60 5.54 -1.35
N LEU A 138 -8.40 5.22 -0.87
CA LEU A 138 -7.45 4.41 -1.64
C LEU A 138 -7.84 2.94 -1.57
N THR A 139 -7.63 2.20 -2.65
CA THR A 139 -7.77 0.75 -2.68
C THR A 139 -6.60 0.06 -1.98
N ALA A 140 -6.74 -1.22 -1.65
CA ALA A 140 -5.64 -2.01 -1.09
C ALA A 140 -4.39 -2.01 -2.00
N ALA A 141 -4.60 -2.05 -3.32
CA ALA A 141 -3.54 -1.99 -4.33
C ALA A 141 -2.77 -0.67 -4.27
N GLU A 142 -3.47 0.46 -4.16
CA GLU A 142 -2.87 1.80 -4.06
C GLU A 142 -2.11 1.99 -2.74
N ILE A 143 -2.63 1.47 -1.63
CA ILE A 143 -1.96 1.54 -0.32
C ILE A 143 -0.69 0.68 -0.31
N VAL A 144 -0.77 -0.59 -0.70
CA VAL A 144 0.41 -1.48 -0.68
C VAL A 144 1.47 -1.05 -1.69
N SER A 145 1.06 -0.45 -2.82
CA SER A 145 2.00 0.04 -3.82
C SER A 145 2.92 1.15 -3.30
N GLN A 146 2.49 1.94 -2.31
CA GLN A 146 3.36 2.93 -1.64
C GLN A 146 4.58 2.27 -1.00
N ILE A 147 4.37 1.09 -0.39
CA ILE A 147 5.44 0.28 0.21
C ILE A 147 6.35 -0.29 -0.89
N MET A 148 5.75 -0.80 -1.96
CA MET A 148 6.48 -1.43 -3.06
C MET A 148 7.36 -0.41 -3.81
N ILE A 149 6.85 0.80 -4.05
CA ILE A 149 7.59 1.91 -4.67
C ILE A 149 8.75 2.38 -3.80
N ALA A 150 8.53 2.48 -2.48
CA ALA A 150 9.62 2.81 -1.56
C ALA A 150 10.74 1.75 -1.64
N ARG A 151 10.39 0.46 -1.72
CA ARG A 151 11.37 -0.62 -1.89
C ARG A 151 12.07 -0.58 -3.24
N ASP A 152 11.36 -0.26 -4.32
CA ASP A 152 11.97 -0.05 -5.64
C ASP A 152 13.06 1.03 -5.54
N ALA A 153 12.73 2.17 -4.93
CA ALA A 153 13.64 3.32 -4.81
C ALA A 153 14.81 3.08 -3.84
N LEU A 154 14.63 2.21 -2.84
CA LEU A 154 15.66 1.84 -1.87
C LEU A 154 16.50 0.63 -2.33
N GLY A 155 16.12 -0.03 -3.42
CA GLY A 155 16.82 -1.23 -3.90
C GLY A 155 16.63 -2.44 -2.98
N GLU A 156 15.49 -2.53 -2.28
CA GLU A 156 15.19 -3.60 -1.30
C GLU A 156 14.48 -4.81 -1.91
N TRP A 157 14.87 -5.18 -3.12
CA TRP A 157 14.41 -6.39 -3.78
C TRP A 157 15.59 -7.34 -4.06
N PRO A 158 15.44 -8.65 -3.80
CA PRO A 158 14.31 -9.27 -3.12
C PRO A 158 14.18 -8.79 -1.65
N SER A 159 13.00 -8.94 -1.07
CA SER A 159 12.69 -8.52 0.30
C SER A 159 13.79 -8.96 1.27
N PRO A 160 14.50 -8.04 1.93
CA PRO A 160 15.67 -8.41 2.74
C PRO A 160 15.22 -9.19 3.98
N GLN A 161 16.05 -10.11 4.45
CA GLN A 161 15.82 -10.74 5.77
C GLN A 161 16.47 -9.91 6.89
N ASP A 162 17.67 -9.39 6.63
CA ASP A 162 18.47 -8.56 7.53
C ASP A 162 18.75 -7.17 6.92
N ASP A 163 19.18 -6.21 7.75
CA ASP A 163 19.60 -4.85 7.34
C ASP A 163 18.62 -4.07 6.45
N ARG A 164 17.32 -4.19 6.75
CA ARG A 164 16.28 -3.44 6.04
C ARG A 164 16.45 -1.92 6.23
N MET A 165 16.39 -1.20 5.13
CA MET A 165 16.21 0.26 5.09
C MET A 165 14.75 0.66 5.33
N LEU A 166 13.77 -0.20 4.99
CA LEU A 166 12.36 -0.02 5.34
C LEU A 166 11.97 -1.04 6.40
N THR A 167 12.00 -0.60 7.67
CA THR A 167 11.71 -1.43 8.83
C THR A 167 10.34 -1.15 9.43
N ASN A 168 9.87 0.10 9.33
CA ASN A 168 8.66 0.59 9.98
C ASN A 168 7.67 1.17 8.96
N ILE A 169 6.38 0.98 9.20
CA ILE A 169 5.29 1.59 8.45
C ILE A 169 4.41 2.37 9.41
N VAL A 170 4.09 3.61 9.07
CA VAL A 170 3.12 4.44 9.79
C VAL A 170 2.02 4.89 8.84
N LEU A 171 0.77 4.67 9.22
CA LEU A 171 -0.40 5.18 8.50
C LEU A 171 -0.69 6.59 9.00
N MET A 172 0.19 7.52 8.63
CA MET A 172 0.18 8.93 9.02
C MET A 172 0.31 9.86 7.79
N GLY A 173 0.10 9.32 6.59
CA GLY A 173 0.04 10.11 5.37
C GLY A 173 -1.30 10.83 5.25
N MET A 174 -1.78 10.97 4.02
CA MET A 174 -3.08 11.60 3.74
C MET A 174 -4.24 10.68 4.16
N GLY A 175 -5.25 11.26 4.82
CA GLY A 175 -6.50 10.58 5.18
C GLY A 175 -6.58 10.04 6.62
N GLU A 176 -7.79 9.64 7.02
CA GLU A 176 -8.08 8.92 8.26
C GLU A 176 -8.17 7.40 7.98
N PRO A 177 -7.18 6.60 8.41
CA PRO A 177 -7.13 5.18 8.08
C PRO A 177 -8.36 4.39 8.53
N LEU A 178 -8.99 4.76 9.65
CA LEU A 178 -10.17 4.05 10.14
C LEU A 178 -11.44 4.31 9.33
N TYR A 179 -11.50 5.39 8.54
CA TYR A 179 -12.57 5.61 7.55
C TYR A 179 -12.34 4.86 6.22
N ASN A 180 -11.16 4.27 6.04
CA ASN A 180 -10.84 3.39 4.92
C ASN A 180 -10.37 2.00 5.39
N PHE A 181 -10.95 1.52 6.49
CA PHE A 181 -10.37 0.40 7.23
C PHE A 181 -10.26 -0.89 6.42
N ASP A 182 -11.23 -1.21 5.57
CA ASP A 182 -11.21 -2.47 4.81
C ASP A 182 -10.02 -2.53 3.83
N ASN A 183 -9.76 -1.45 3.10
CA ASN A 183 -8.61 -1.37 2.18
C ASN A 183 -7.29 -1.29 2.95
N VAL A 184 -7.24 -0.52 4.04
CA VAL A 184 -6.07 -0.45 4.93
C VAL A 184 -5.75 -1.83 5.49
N ALA A 185 -6.75 -2.56 5.97
CA ALA A 185 -6.58 -3.87 6.56
C ALA A 185 -6.09 -4.89 5.52
N ALA A 186 -6.67 -4.88 4.32
CA ALA A 186 -6.21 -5.74 3.22
C ALA A 186 -4.74 -5.45 2.86
N ALA A 187 -4.36 -4.17 2.68
CA ALA A 187 -3.00 -3.78 2.35
C ALA A 187 -1.99 -4.14 3.46
N MET A 188 -2.34 -3.93 4.73
CA MET A 188 -1.46 -4.27 5.86
C MET A 188 -1.33 -5.79 6.02
N LYS A 189 -2.39 -6.58 5.76
CA LYS A 189 -2.29 -8.05 5.74
C LYS A 189 -1.30 -8.54 4.66
N ILE A 190 -1.29 -7.90 3.49
CA ILE A 190 -0.29 -8.17 2.44
C ILE A 190 1.12 -7.76 2.90
N ALA A 191 1.26 -6.58 3.50
CA ALA A 191 2.54 -6.10 4.03
C ALA A 191 3.13 -7.03 5.09
N MET A 192 2.27 -7.63 5.93
CA MET A 192 2.68 -8.52 7.01
C MET A 192 2.91 -9.97 6.60
N ASP A 193 2.49 -10.38 5.40
CA ASP A 193 2.59 -11.77 4.98
C ASP A 193 4.07 -12.21 4.92
N PRO A 194 4.45 -13.30 5.60
CA PRO A 194 5.84 -13.73 5.74
C PRO A 194 6.43 -14.29 4.45
N GLU A 195 5.62 -14.67 3.46
CA GLU A 195 6.08 -15.14 2.15
C GLU A 195 6.15 -14.00 1.10
N GLY A 196 5.74 -12.79 1.48
CA GLY A 196 5.75 -11.60 0.63
C GLY A 196 6.66 -10.50 1.18
N LEU A 197 6.08 -9.37 1.57
CA LEU A 197 6.81 -8.20 2.06
C LEU A 197 7.40 -8.44 3.46
N ALA A 198 6.80 -9.33 4.26
CA ALA A 198 7.27 -9.78 5.56
C ALA A 198 7.61 -8.64 6.53
N VAL A 199 6.75 -7.63 6.64
CA VAL A 199 6.88 -6.55 7.64
C VAL A 199 6.24 -7.01 8.95
N SER A 200 6.97 -6.95 10.06
CA SER A 200 6.41 -7.35 11.35
C SER A 200 5.24 -6.44 11.75
N ARG A 201 4.13 -7.03 12.21
CA ARG A 201 2.98 -6.27 12.75
C ARG A 201 3.35 -5.27 13.84
N ARG A 202 4.40 -5.58 14.62
CA ARG A 202 4.94 -4.72 15.71
C ARG A 202 5.68 -3.49 15.19
N LYS A 203 5.95 -3.42 13.88
CA LYS A 203 6.60 -2.31 13.20
C LYS A 203 5.63 -1.51 12.33
N ILE A 204 4.35 -1.87 12.34
CA ILE A 204 3.28 -1.14 11.70
C ILE A 204 2.51 -0.38 12.79
N THR A 205 2.30 0.92 12.57
CA THR A 205 1.51 1.78 13.45
C THR A 205 0.37 2.42 12.67
N LEU A 206 -0.87 2.17 13.09
CA LEU A 206 -2.03 2.88 12.59
C LEU A 206 -2.27 4.11 13.46
N SER A 207 -2.32 5.30 12.85
CA SER A 207 -2.74 6.52 13.54
C SER A 207 -4.21 6.80 13.29
N THR A 208 -4.92 7.32 14.29
CA THR A 208 -6.31 7.76 14.14
C THR A 208 -6.58 9.01 14.96
N SER A 209 -7.46 9.87 14.44
CA SER A 209 -8.01 11.01 15.17
C SER A 209 -9.13 10.63 16.13
N GLY A 210 -9.48 9.35 16.24
CA GLY A 210 -10.40 8.85 17.25
C GLY A 210 -11.74 8.37 16.70
N VAL A 211 -11.74 7.61 15.61
CA VAL A 211 -12.94 6.86 15.16
C VAL A 211 -13.17 5.67 16.11
N VAL A 212 -13.62 5.96 17.34
CA VAL A 212 -13.60 5.03 18.48
C VAL A 212 -14.17 3.64 18.17
N PRO A 213 -15.34 3.49 17.52
CA PRO A 213 -15.89 2.16 17.22
C PRO A 213 -14.96 1.28 16.37
N MET A 214 -14.13 1.90 15.51
CA MET A 214 -13.23 1.19 14.61
C MET A 214 -11.91 0.78 15.26
N ILE A 215 -11.54 1.36 16.41
CA ILE A 215 -10.31 1.02 17.14
C ILE A 215 -10.33 -0.44 17.58
N ALA A 216 -11.45 -0.90 18.16
CA ALA A 216 -11.61 -2.29 18.59
C ALA A 216 -11.51 -3.27 17.42
N ARG A 217 -12.14 -2.93 16.28
CA ARG A 217 -12.07 -3.72 15.05
C ARG A 217 -10.63 -3.81 14.52
N CYS A 218 -9.89 -2.70 14.52
CA CYS A 218 -8.48 -2.67 14.14
C CYS A 218 -7.62 -3.60 15.02
N GLY A 219 -7.80 -3.52 16.34
CA GLY A 219 -7.10 -4.40 17.28
C GLY A 219 -7.38 -5.89 17.02
N ALA A 220 -8.65 -6.25 16.77
CA ALA A 220 -9.05 -7.63 16.52
C ALA A 220 -8.56 -8.18 15.16
N GLU A 221 -8.63 -7.38 14.10
CA GLU A 221 -8.31 -7.85 12.74
C GLU A 221 -6.85 -7.71 12.32
N LEU A 222 -6.12 -6.72 12.86
CA LEU A 222 -4.74 -6.43 12.46
C LEU A 222 -3.74 -6.64 13.60
N GLY A 223 -4.09 -6.24 14.82
CA GLY A 223 -3.18 -6.33 15.97
C GLY A 223 -1.84 -5.59 15.77
N VAL A 224 -1.89 -4.45 15.06
CA VAL A 224 -0.77 -3.52 14.85
C VAL A 224 -0.69 -2.51 15.99
N ASN A 225 0.39 -1.72 16.06
CA ASN A 225 0.46 -0.64 17.04
C ASN A 225 -0.58 0.45 16.72
N LEU A 226 -1.03 1.17 17.75
CA LEU A 226 -2.00 2.24 17.64
C LEU A 226 -1.37 3.56 18.13
N ALA A 227 -1.53 4.62 17.34
CA ALA A 227 -1.25 5.99 17.74
C ALA A 227 -2.56 6.79 17.73
N ILE A 228 -2.76 7.63 18.75
CA ILE A 228 -3.94 8.49 18.86
C ILE A 228 -3.54 9.95 18.64
N SER A 229 -4.11 10.57 17.63
CA SER A 229 -3.99 12.00 17.32
C SER A 229 -4.88 12.82 18.27
N LEU A 230 -4.42 12.98 19.51
CA LEU A 230 -5.17 13.66 20.57
C LEU A 230 -5.18 15.19 20.41
N HIS A 231 -3.99 15.80 20.34
CA HIS A 231 -3.72 17.22 20.07
C HIS A 231 -4.30 18.29 21.02
N ALA A 232 -4.99 17.91 22.09
CA ALA A 232 -5.46 18.82 23.14
C ALA A 232 -5.64 18.10 24.48
N VAL A 233 -5.63 18.86 25.58
CA VAL A 233 -5.86 18.34 26.95
C VAL A 233 -7.29 18.60 27.46
N THR A 234 -8.09 19.35 26.70
CA THR A 234 -9.51 19.64 26.98
C THR A 234 -10.35 19.48 25.73
N ASP A 235 -11.62 19.11 25.89
CA ASP A 235 -12.54 18.94 24.75
C ASP A 235 -12.80 20.25 24.00
N GLU A 236 -12.89 21.38 24.70
CA GLU A 236 -13.10 22.70 24.07
C GLU A 236 -12.02 23.02 23.04
N LEU A 237 -10.75 22.84 23.42
CA LEU A 237 -9.64 23.04 22.50
C LEU A 237 -9.61 21.96 21.43
N ARG A 238 -9.90 20.71 21.79
CA ARG A 238 -9.91 19.60 20.84
C ARG A 238 -10.94 19.80 19.74
N ASN A 239 -12.15 20.25 20.07
CA ASN A 239 -13.21 20.55 19.10
C ASN A 239 -12.78 21.62 18.09
N THR A 240 -11.87 22.51 18.46
CA THR A 240 -11.31 23.53 17.55
C THR A 240 -10.20 22.96 16.65
N LEU A 241 -9.37 22.06 17.18
CA LEU A 241 -8.20 21.53 16.47
C LEU A 241 -8.50 20.29 15.61
N VAL A 242 -9.34 19.41 16.12
CA VAL A 242 -9.71 18.09 15.58
C VAL A 242 -11.23 17.91 15.74
N PRO A 243 -12.04 18.45 14.83
CA PRO A 243 -13.50 18.41 14.93
C PRO A 243 -14.04 17.01 14.57
N LEU A 244 -14.01 16.10 15.55
CA LEU A 244 -14.53 14.72 15.49
C LEU A 244 -15.18 14.32 16.82
#